data_AF-A0A4V0HX31-F1
#
_entry.id   AF-A0A4V0HX31-F1
#
_cell.length_a   1.000
_cell.length_b   1.000
_cell.length_c   1.000
_cell.angle_alpha   90.00
_cell.angle_beta   90.00
_cell.angle_gamma   90.00
#
_symmetry.space_group_name_H-M   'P 1'
#
loop_
_entity.id
_entity.type
_entity.pdbx_description
1 polymer ?
#
loop_
_entity_poly.entity_id
_entity_poly.type
_entity_poly.pdbx_seq_one_letter_code
_entity_poly.pdbx_strand_id
1 'polypeptide(L)'
;MDGIRELLSAARDADIVAGNFRGLLHVAIGRKVTRPDGSTVTVGVTWRELAAELKALRFDQDLVREYGADPDDLTARDRERFWYAAIAVAKVDSAEAIAEADRLAPRLKALGFVIGPPPGAAASPPPPQPPSRSKAPPPKNKDRDDKTGKKKK
;
A
#
# COMPACT_ATOMS: atom_id res chain seq x y z
N MET A 1 3.94 -11.66 -1.12
CA MET A 1 3.64 -10.44 -1.89
C MET A 1 2.19 -10.44 -2.41
N ASP A 2 1.31 -11.31 -1.87
CA ASP A 2 -0.02 -11.59 -2.42
C ASP A 2 -1.09 -10.52 -2.17
N GLY A 3 -0.87 -9.58 -1.25
CA GLY A 3 -1.91 -8.62 -0.88
C GLY A 3 -2.35 -7.70 -2.04
N ILE A 4 -1.44 -7.33 -2.95
CA ILE A 4 -1.82 -6.54 -4.12
C ILE A 4 -2.70 -7.33 -5.09
N ARG A 5 -2.38 -8.61 -5.30
CA ARG A 5 -3.15 -9.51 -6.16
C ARG A 5 -4.54 -9.72 -5.58
N GLU A 6 -4.61 -9.93 -4.26
CA GLU A 6 -5.88 -10.06 -3.55
C GLU A 6 -6.73 -8.80 -3.71
N LEU A 7 -6.15 -7.61 -3.52
CA LEU A 7 -6.84 -6.33 -3.71
C LEU A 7 -7.36 -6.16 -5.15
N LEU A 8 -6.52 -6.42 -6.14
CA LEU A 8 -6.87 -6.27 -7.56
C LEU A 8 -7.94 -7.30 -7.97
N SER A 9 -7.81 -8.55 -7.54
CA SER A 9 -8.83 -9.58 -7.79
C SER A 9 -10.15 -9.18 -7.15
N ALA A 10 -10.17 -8.84 -5.86
CA ALA A 10 -11.39 -8.45 -5.17
C ALA A 10 -12.08 -7.24 -5.80
N ALA A 11 -11.31 -6.23 -6.23
CA ALA A 11 -11.87 -5.08 -6.93
C ALA A 11 -12.49 -5.47 -8.28
N ARG A 12 -11.82 -6.35 -9.04
CA ARG A 12 -12.32 -6.88 -10.31
C ARG A 12 -13.57 -7.73 -10.13
N ASP A 13 -13.55 -8.67 -9.19
CA ASP A 13 -14.65 -9.61 -8.91
C ASP A 13 -15.91 -8.86 -8.41
N ALA A 14 -15.72 -7.70 -7.77
CA ALA A 14 -16.81 -6.81 -7.36
C ALA A 14 -17.27 -5.84 -8.45
N ASP A 15 -16.68 -5.87 -9.65
CA ASP A 15 -16.97 -4.99 -10.79
C ASP A 15 -16.89 -3.49 -10.47
N ILE A 16 -16.13 -3.10 -9.44
CA ILE A 16 -16.01 -1.69 -9.01
C ILE A 16 -14.93 -0.92 -9.77
N VAL A 17 -14.25 -1.61 -10.70
CA VAL A 17 -13.10 -1.10 -11.45
C VAL A 17 -13.52 -0.23 -12.63
N ALA A 18 -14.67 -0.53 -13.26
CA ALA A 18 -15.18 0.24 -14.38
C ALA A 18 -15.43 1.71 -13.98
N GLY A 19 -14.91 2.64 -14.79
CA GLY A 19 -14.97 4.08 -14.53
C GLY A 19 -14.13 4.59 -13.35
N ASN A 20 -13.35 3.74 -12.68
CA ASN A 20 -12.45 4.12 -11.58
C ASN A 20 -11.08 3.42 -11.68
N PHE A 21 -10.73 2.89 -12.86
CA PHE A 21 -9.54 2.06 -13.04
C PHE A 21 -8.27 2.87 -12.74
N ARG A 22 -8.22 4.13 -13.19
CA ARG A 22 -7.09 5.03 -12.90
C ARG A 22 -6.94 5.27 -11.39
N GLY A 23 -8.05 5.44 -10.67
CA GLY A 23 -8.05 5.50 -9.20
C GLY A 23 -7.52 4.22 -8.54
N LEU A 24 -7.88 3.05 -9.05
CA LEU A 24 -7.36 1.76 -8.57
C LEU A 24 -5.84 1.65 -8.76
N LEU A 25 -5.31 2.08 -9.93
CA LEU A 25 -3.88 2.13 -10.18
C LEU A 25 -3.14 3.06 -9.20
N HIS A 26 -3.72 4.24 -8.94
CA HIS A 26 -3.17 5.19 -7.96
C HIS A 26 -3.07 4.57 -6.57
N VAL A 27 -4.13 3.89 -6.11
CA VAL A 27 -4.15 3.20 -4.82
C VAL A 27 -3.11 2.08 -4.77
N ALA A 28 -3.04 1.27 -5.83
CA ALA A 28 -2.10 0.17 -5.92
C ALA A 28 -0.63 0.61 -5.87
N ILE A 29 -0.29 1.74 -6.48
CA ILE A 29 1.10 2.22 -6.59
C ILE A 29 1.52 2.98 -5.33
N GLY A 30 0.69 3.93 -4.90
CA GLY A 30 1.11 4.95 -3.94
C GLY A 30 0.53 4.79 -2.54
N ARG A 31 -0.53 3.98 -2.36
CA ARG A 31 -1.26 3.96 -1.09
C ARG A 31 -1.05 2.68 -0.31
N LYS A 32 -0.91 2.86 1.00
CA LYS A 32 -0.95 1.75 1.95
C LYS A 32 -2.38 1.25 2.07
N VAL A 33 -2.57 -0.05 1.92
CA VAL A 33 -3.86 -0.71 2.13
C VAL A 33 -3.72 -1.65 3.32
N THR A 34 -4.65 -1.55 4.27
CA THR A 34 -4.74 -2.39 5.46
C THR A 34 -6.10 -3.09 5.52
N ARG A 35 -6.21 -4.18 6.26
CA ARG A 35 -7.48 -4.81 6.60
C ARG A 35 -8.12 -4.13 7.83
N PRO A 36 -9.41 -4.38 8.13
CA PRO A 36 -10.05 -3.89 9.35
C PRO A 36 -9.37 -4.38 10.63
N ASP A 37 -8.69 -5.52 10.62
CA ASP A 37 -7.91 -6.03 11.76
C ASP A 37 -6.56 -5.28 11.96
N GLY A 38 -6.21 -4.36 11.05
CA GLY A 38 -4.98 -3.58 11.10
C GLY A 38 -3.80 -4.24 10.38
N SER A 39 -3.94 -5.49 9.90
CA SER A 39 -2.91 -6.11 9.05
C SER A 39 -2.70 -5.32 7.76
N THR A 40 -1.43 -5.16 7.39
CA THR A 40 -1.07 -4.46 6.15
C THR A 40 -1.17 -5.43 4.98
N VAL A 41 -2.00 -5.09 3.99
CA VAL A 41 -2.17 -5.84 2.74
C VAL A 41 -1.06 -5.48 1.76
N THR A 42 -0.87 -4.18 1.53
CA THR A 42 0.20 -3.65 0.68
C THR A 42 0.59 -2.25 1.13
N VAL A 43 1.83 -1.83 0.87
CA VAL A 43 2.32 -0.47 1.11
C VAL A 43 2.45 0.33 -0.19
N GLY A 44 1.92 -0.19 -1.29
CA GLY A 44 2.19 0.28 -2.65
C GLY A 44 3.16 -0.66 -3.37
N VAL A 45 2.97 -0.81 -4.68
CA VAL A 45 3.85 -1.59 -5.55
C VAL A 45 4.47 -0.71 -6.62
N THR A 46 5.61 -1.15 -7.17
CA THR A 46 6.18 -0.43 -8.32
C THR A 46 5.32 -0.63 -9.57
N TRP A 47 5.49 0.28 -10.54
CA TRP A 47 4.76 0.19 -11.82
C TRP A 47 5.01 -1.13 -12.55
N ARG A 48 6.23 -1.70 -12.42
CA ARG A 48 6.59 -2.98 -13.05
C ARG A 48 5.85 -4.15 -12.40
N GLU A 49 5.77 -4.15 -11.07
CA GLU A 49 5.02 -5.17 -10.32
C GLU A 49 3.53 -5.08 -10.63
N LEU A 50 2.95 -3.88 -10.65
CA LEU A 50 1.55 -3.69 -11.00
C LEU A 50 1.23 -4.17 -12.42
N ALA A 51 2.08 -3.83 -13.40
CA ALA A 51 1.91 -4.30 -14.77
C ALA A 51 1.96 -5.84 -14.88
N ALA A 52 2.84 -6.48 -14.10
CA ALA A 52 2.93 -7.95 -14.06
C ALA A 52 1.67 -8.57 -13.45
N GLU A 53 1.13 -8.00 -12.38
CA GLU A 53 -0.11 -8.49 -11.75
C GLU A 53 -1.34 -8.27 -12.64
N LEU A 54 -1.47 -7.11 -13.31
CA LEU A 54 -2.56 -6.87 -14.27
C LEU A 54 -2.53 -7.85 -15.44
N LYS A 55 -1.33 -8.18 -15.94
CA LYS A 55 -1.14 -9.21 -16.96
C LYS A 55 -1.52 -10.60 -16.45
N ALA A 56 -1.08 -10.96 -15.24
CA ALA A 56 -1.35 -12.25 -14.63
C ALA A 56 -2.84 -12.46 -14.34
N LEU A 57 -3.51 -11.41 -13.86
CA LEU A 57 -4.94 -11.41 -13.57
C LEU A 57 -5.79 -11.26 -14.84
N ARG A 58 -5.20 -11.03 -16.02
CA ARG A 58 -5.94 -10.87 -17.29
C ARG A 58 -7.03 -9.80 -17.17
N PHE A 59 -6.66 -8.61 -16.68
CA PHE A 59 -7.55 -7.47 -16.66
C PHE A 59 -8.02 -7.11 -18.07
N ASP A 60 -9.22 -6.55 -18.15
CA ASP A 60 -9.77 -6.09 -19.42
C ASP A 60 -8.96 -4.89 -19.95
N GLN A 61 -8.51 -4.99 -21.19
CA GLN A 61 -7.71 -3.95 -21.83
C GLN A 61 -8.58 -2.76 -22.27
N ASP A 62 -9.89 -2.94 -22.38
CA ASP A 62 -10.81 -1.86 -22.71
C ASP A 62 -10.84 -0.79 -21.60
N LEU A 63 -10.54 -1.17 -20.35
CA LEU A 63 -10.40 -0.25 -19.21
C LEU A 63 -9.33 0.84 -19.42
N VAL A 64 -8.36 0.60 -20.29
CA VAL A 64 -7.32 1.60 -20.61
C VAL A 64 -7.52 2.27 -21.97
N ARG A 65 -8.50 1.78 -22.74
CA ARG A 65 -8.87 2.36 -24.03
C ARG A 65 -9.50 3.74 -23.86
N GLU A 66 -10.30 3.93 -22.81
CA GLU A 66 -10.81 5.25 -22.40
C GLU A 66 -9.69 6.28 -22.14
N TYR A 67 -8.49 5.81 -21.81
CA TYR A 67 -7.33 6.66 -21.55
C TYR A 67 -6.38 6.76 -22.75
N GLY A 68 -6.70 6.14 -23.88
CA GLY A 68 -5.93 6.22 -25.13
C GLY A 68 -4.85 5.14 -25.30
N ALA A 69 -4.91 4.04 -24.52
CA ALA A 69 -4.06 2.88 -24.76
C ALA A 69 -4.83 1.83 -25.56
N ASP A 70 -4.48 1.63 -26.83
CA ASP A 70 -5.08 0.60 -27.68
C ASP A 70 -4.14 -0.62 -27.81
N PRO A 71 -4.57 -1.83 -27.40
CA PRO A 71 -3.75 -3.04 -27.46
C PRO A 71 -3.63 -3.63 -28.88
N ASP A 72 -4.58 -3.31 -29.77
CA ASP A 72 -4.63 -3.86 -31.14
C ASP A 72 -3.60 -3.18 -32.06
N ASP A 73 -3.24 -1.93 -31.75
CA ASP A 73 -2.24 -1.16 -32.49
C ASP A 73 -0.80 -1.62 -32.21
N LEU A 74 -0.59 -2.46 -31.18
CA LEU A 74 0.75 -2.84 -30.71
C LEU A 74 1.27 -4.15 -31.32
N THR A 75 2.58 -4.16 -31.59
CA THR A 75 3.31 -5.37 -31.99
C THR A 75 3.34 -6.40 -30.86
N ALA A 76 3.55 -7.68 -31.16
CA ALA A 76 3.61 -8.75 -30.14
C ALA A 76 4.62 -8.47 -29.02
N ARG A 77 5.72 -7.77 -29.34
CA ARG A 77 6.76 -7.37 -28.38
C ARG A 77 6.31 -6.21 -27.49
N ASP A 78 5.54 -5.27 -28.03
CA ASP A 78 5.02 -4.12 -27.29
C ASP A 78 3.80 -4.50 -26.44
N ARG A 79 3.02 -5.52 -26.87
CA ARG A 79 1.95 -6.11 -26.05
C ARG A 79 2.47 -6.67 -24.73
N GLU A 80 3.72 -7.13 -24.66
CA GLU A 80 4.34 -7.55 -23.39
C GLU A 80 4.56 -6.39 -22.42
N ARG A 81 4.71 -5.16 -22.94
CA ARG A 81 4.88 -3.92 -22.17
C ARG A 81 3.62 -3.06 -22.14
N PHE A 82 2.51 -3.54 -22.70
CA PHE A 82 1.25 -2.81 -22.82
C PHE A 82 0.81 -2.22 -21.49
N TRP A 83 0.73 -3.04 -20.42
CA TRP A 83 0.29 -2.56 -19.12
C TRP A 83 1.21 -1.50 -18.52
N TYR A 84 2.51 -1.56 -18.81
CA TYR A 84 3.45 -0.53 -18.38
C TYR A 84 3.18 0.80 -19.10
N ALA A 85 2.97 0.76 -20.42
CA ALA A 85 2.60 1.94 -21.21
C ALA A 85 1.22 2.48 -20.80
N ALA A 86 0.25 1.60 -20.56
CA ALA A 86 -1.10 1.95 -20.16
C ALA A 86 -1.12 2.67 -18.80
N ILE A 87 -0.35 2.20 -17.81
CA ILE A 87 -0.18 2.88 -16.50
C ILE A 87 0.41 4.29 -16.71
N ALA A 88 1.39 4.44 -17.60
CA ALA A 88 2.02 5.73 -17.89
C ALA A 88 1.02 6.73 -18.53
N VAL A 89 0.22 6.26 -19.49
CA VAL A 89 -0.78 7.09 -20.19
C VAL A 89 -1.98 7.39 -19.30
N ALA A 90 -2.32 6.49 -18.37
CA ALA A 90 -3.40 6.70 -17.41
C ALA A 90 -3.15 7.84 -16.42
N LYS A 91 -1.96 8.47 -16.38
CA LYS A 91 -1.66 9.60 -15.48
C LYS A 91 -2.11 9.33 -14.04
N VAL A 92 -1.61 8.24 -13.47
CA VAL A 92 -1.98 7.76 -12.11
C VAL A 92 -1.65 8.74 -10.97
N ASP A 93 -0.90 9.81 -11.25
CA ASP A 93 -0.59 10.90 -10.32
C ASP A 93 -1.46 12.18 -10.54
N SER A 94 -2.42 12.13 -11.46
CA SER A 94 -3.32 13.26 -11.73
C SER A 94 -4.33 13.48 -10.61
N ALA A 95 -4.84 14.71 -10.48
CA ALA A 95 -5.93 15.03 -9.55
C ALA A 95 -7.20 14.18 -9.82
N GLU A 96 -7.42 13.80 -11.07
CA GLU A 96 -8.49 12.89 -11.48
C GLU A 96 -8.30 11.49 -10.88
N ALA A 97 -7.06 10.97 -10.89
CA ALA A 97 -6.73 9.68 -10.28
C ALA A 97 -6.98 9.69 -8.76
N ILE A 98 -6.66 10.80 -8.10
CA ILE A 98 -6.94 10.98 -6.66
C ILE A 98 -8.45 10.99 -6.41
N ALA A 99 -9.20 11.77 -7.19
CA ALA A 99 -10.66 11.85 -7.05
C ALA A 99 -11.35 10.50 -7.30
N GLU A 100 -10.91 9.73 -8.30
CA GLU A 100 -11.39 8.37 -8.53
C GLU A 100 -11.01 7.42 -7.38
N ALA A 101 -9.78 7.53 -6.85
CA ALA A 101 -9.36 6.75 -5.69
C ALA A 101 -10.21 7.03 -4.45
N ASP A 102 -10.56 8.29 -4.19
CA ASP A 102 -11.44 8.68 -3.08
C ASP A 102 -12.87 8.18 -3.27
N ARG A 103 -13.39 8.13 -4.52
CA ARG A 103 -14.69 7.50 -4.82
C ARG A 103 -14.67 5.97 -4.65
N LEU A 104 -13.54 5.35 -4.94
CA LEU A 104 -13.33 3.91 -4.84
C LEU A 104 -13.10 3.47 -3.37
N ALA A 105 -12.54 4.34 -2.53
CA ALA A 105 -12.25 4.08 -1.12
C ALA A 105 -13.41 3.48 -0.30
N PRO A 106 -14.64 4.02 -0.30
CA PRO A 106 -15.75 3.43 0.43
C PRO A 106 -16.15 2.05 -0.12
N ARG A 107 -16.00 1.82 -1.44
CA ARG A 107 -16.32 0.52 -2.07
C ARG A 107 -15.31 -0.54 -1.69
N LEU A 108 -14.02 -0.20 -1.70
CA LEU A 108 -12.96 -1.08 -1.20
C LEU A 108 -13.10 -1.37 0.30
N LYS A 109 -13.56 -0.39 1.09
CA LYS A 109 -13.87 -0.61 2.51
C LYS A 109 -14.97 -1.62 2.73
N ALA A 110 -16.02 -1.63 1.89
CA ALA A 110 -17.07 -2.64 1.94
C ALA A 110 -16.55 -4.07 1.65
N LEU A 111 -15.47 -4.18 0.90
CA LEU A 111 -14.78 -5.45 0.61
C LEU A 111 -13.75 -5.83 1.69
N GLY A 112 -13.61 -5.04 2.76
CA GLY A 112 -12.66 -5.30 3.84
C GLY A 112 -11.27 -4.69 3.63
N PHE A 113 -11.11 -3.73 2.71
CA PHE A 113 -9.85 -3.02 2.47
C PHE A 113 -9.94 -1.56 2.91
N VAL A 114 -9.04 -1.15 3.81
CA VAL A 114 -8.90 0.22 4.31
C VAL A 114 -7.73 0.88 3.60
N ILE A 115 -8.01 1.94 2.84
CA ILE A 115 -7.00 2.70 2.10
C ILE A 115 -6.46 3.81 2.99
N GLY A 116 -5.14 3.89 3.10
CA GLY A 116 -4.42 4.93 3.83
C GLY A 116 -4.37 6.28 3.09
N PRO A 117 -3.85 7.33 3.74
CA PRO A 117 -3.66 8.64 3.11
C PRO A 117 -2.65 8.56 1.95
N PRO A 118 -2.71 9.51 0.98
CA PRO A 118 -1.78 9.54 -0.14
C PRO A 118 -0.35 9.83 0.34
N PRO A 119 0.67 9.35 -0.38
CA PRO A 119 2.06 9.60 -0.04
C PRO A 119 2.35 11.11 -0.17
N GLY A 120 2.74 11.74 0.93
CA GLY A 120 3.03 13.19 0.98
C GLY A 120 1.95 14.05 1.64
N ALA A 121 0.73 13.54 1.83
CA ALA A 121 -0.15 14.10 2.85
C ALA A 121 0.47 13.71 4.20
N ALA A 122 1.08 14.69 4.88
CA ALA A 122 1.62 14.49 6.22
C ALA A 122 0.62 13.65 7.02
N ALA A 123 1.05 12.46 7.43
CA ALA A 123 0.32 11.72 8.44
C ALA A 123 0.10 12.72 9.57
N SER A 124 -1.15 13.13 9.80
CA SER A 124 -1.50 13.77 11.06
C SER A 124 -0.84 12.91 12.14
N PRO A 125 0.01 13.49 12.99
CA PRO A 125 0.78 12.70 13.94
C PRO A 125 -0.19 11.76 14.65
N PRO A 126 0.17 10.47 14.81
CA PRO A 126 -0.70 9.54 15.52
C PRO A 126 -1.11 10.22 16.84
N PRO A 127 -2.39 10.14 17.25
CA PRO A 127 -2.78 10.66 18.55
C PRO A 127 -1.76 10.13 19.56
N PRO A 128 -1.20 11.00 20.43
CA PRO A 128 -0.06 10.65 21.27
C PRO A 128 -0.38 9.33 21.94
N GLN A 129 0.35 8.29 21.58
CA GLN A 129 0.24 7.01 22.27
C GLN A 129 0.48 7.34 23.75
N PRO A 130 -0.48 7.04 24.65
CA PRO A 130 -0.24 7.27 26.06
C PRO A 130 1.06 6.52 26.39
N PRO A 131 2.03 7.18 27.04
CA PRO A 131 3.34 6.61 27.24
C PRO A 131 3.16 5.21 27.84
N SER A 132 3.63 4.20 27.11
CA SER A 132 3.73 2.85 27.62
C SER A 132 4.44 2.98 28.96
N ARG A 133 3.72 2.70 30.05
CA ARG A 133 4.31 2.58 31.38
C ARG A 133 5.32 1.44 31.30
N SER A 134 6.54 1.78 30.92
CA SER A 134 7.70 0.92 31.07
C SER A 134 7.74 0.54 32.54
N LYS A 135 7.54 -0.76 32.78
CA LYS A 135 7.69 -1.42 34.06
C LYS A 135 8.92 -0.87 34.77
N ALA A 136 8.70 -0.45 36.02
CA ALA A 136 9.76 -0.02 36.92
C ALA A 136 10.93 -1.02 36.90
N PRO A 137 12.19 -0.55 36.84
CA PRO A 137 13.33 -1.43 37.04
C PRO A 137 13.29 -1.99 38.47
N PRO A 138 13.64 -3.28 38.68
CA PRO A 138 13.71 -3.84 40.03
C PRO A 138 14.80 -3.12 40.84
N PRO A 139 14.60 -2.95 42.16
CA PRO A 139 15.58 -2.31 43.03
C PRO A 139 16.89 -3.12 43.07
N LYS A 140 18.01 -2.41 42.84
CA LYS A 140 19.37 -2.93 43.00
C LYS A 140 19.61 -3.28 44.49
N ASN A 141 19.68 -4.57 44.80
CA ASN A 141 20.28 -5.04 46.04
C ASN A 141 21.77 -4.67 46.04
N LYS A 142 22.16 -3.83 46.99
CA LYS A 142 23.53 -3.46 47.31
C LYS A 142 23.86 -4.15 48.62
N ASP A 143 24.49 -5.30 48.57
CA ASP A 143 25.20 -5.84 49.74
C ASP A 143 26.37 -6.72 49.32
N ARG A 144 27.55 -6.32 49.82
CA ARG A 144 28.73 -7.12 50.20
C ARG A 144 29.47 -7.98 49.18
N ASP A 145 30.66 -7.53 48.86
CA ASP A 145 31.97 -8.15 49.22
C ASP A 145 33.05 -7.11 48.82
N ASP A 146 34.23 -6.87 49.40
CA ASP A 146 35.27 -7.70 50.02
C ASP A 146 36.29 -6.65 50.60
N LYS A 147 36.63 -6.64 51.91
CA LYS A 147 37.87 -7.17 52.50
C LYS A 147 39.14 -6.30 52.33
N THR A 148 40.02 -6.42 53.33
CA THR A 148 41.42 -5.94 53.47
C THR A 148 41.59 -4.49 53.98
N GLY A 149 42.31 -4.15 55.06
CA GLY A 149 43.21 -4.88 55.96
C GLY A 149 44.64 -4.32 55.92
N LYS A 150 45.05 -3.46 56.88
CA LYS A 150 46.41 -3.25 57.50
C LYS A 150 46.53 -1.80 58.01
N LYS A 151 46.92 -1.44 59.25
CA LYS A 151 48.02 -1.77 60.20
C LYS A 151 49.08 -0.66 60.24
N LYS A 152 49.47 -0.30 61.49
CA LYS A 152 50.65 0.49 61.96
C LYS A 152 50.49 2.02 61.88
N LYS A 153 50.95 2.81 62.85
CA LYS A 153 51.96 2.59 63.90
C LYS A 153 51.67 3.52 65.08
#